data_AF-A0A1F5V0G5-F1
#
_entry.id   AF-A0A1F5V0G5-F1
#
_cell.length_a   1.000
_cell.length_b   1.000
_cell.length_c   1.000
_cell.angle_alpha   90.00
_cell.angle_beta   90.00
_cell.angle_gamma   90.00
#
_symmetry.space_group_name_H-M   'P 1'
#
loop_
_entity.id
_entity.type
_entity.pdbx_description
1 polymer ?
#
loop_
_entity_poly.entity_id
_entity_poly.type
_entity_poly.pdbx_seq_one_letter_code
_entity_poly.pdbx_strand_id
1 'polypeptide(L)'
;MMKRRGWEMKLVLFLLALAGVMVVLAGCGGPKQTTQVKQPPAQEQPKAPETAKTTPPAPVEETKPPQTEEPQRGTGTPTTPTTTPTASPPQVVKVESFPENGYVVAGGSAAFHAQIKSTSAVSGFAVELKLDGNVVSSQSVSLTAQEQKTLRFQVEKLDAAGKHTVEILNWKSAISVIEPASSPLRPGTIPIDAQVITKDEGITDTGI
;
A
#
# COMPACT_ATOMS: atom_id res chain seq x y z
N MET A 1 -18.25 -35.92 23.49
CA MET A 1 -18.26 -35.09 22.27
C MET A 1 -17.11 -34.09 22.34
N MET A 2 -16.00 -34.40 21.67
CA MET A 2 -14.81 -33.55 21.56
C MET A 2 -14.48 -33.42 20.08
N LYS A 3 -14.44 -32.18 19.56
CA LYS A 3 -13.94 -31.92 18.21
C LYS A 3 -13.51 -30.46 18.07
N ARG A 4 -12.18 -30.24 18.08
CA ARG A 4 -11.43 -29.27 17.27
C ARG A 4 -9.98 -29.20 17.79
N ARG A 5 -9.12 -30.04 17.23
CA ARG A 5 -7.67 -29.84 17.15
C ARG A 5 -7.28 -30.18 15.72
N GLY A 6 -6.64 -29.25 15.02
CA GLY A 6 -6.24 -29.46 13.64
C GLY A 6 -5.93 -28.16 12.93
N TRP A 7 -4.94 -27.41 13.41
CA TRP A 7 -4.31 -26.36 12.61
C TRP A 7 -2.91 -25.99 13.09
N GLU A 8 -2.05 -27.00 13.28
CA GLU A 8 -0.64 -26.82 13.62
C GLU A 8 0.16 -27.91 12.89
N MET A 9 0.30 -27.80 11.56
CA MET A 9 1.22 -28.67 10.78
C MET A 9 1.47 -28.20 9.34
N LYS A 10 1.73 -26.89 9.14
CA LYS A 10 2.26 -26.39 7.85
C LYS A 10 3.42 -25.39 7.97
N LEU A 11 4.04 -25.29 9.15
CA LEU A 11 5.13 -24.35 9.40
C LEU A 11 6.55 -24.95 9.21
N VAL A 12 6.71 -26.18 8.71
CA VAL A 12 8.01 -26.87 8.70
C VAL A 12 8.52 -27.24 7.29
N LEU A 13 7.86 -26.79 6.20
CA LEU A 13 8.23 -27.24 4.85
C LEU A 13 8.46 -26.14 3.82
N PHE A 14 8.99 -24.98 4.22
CA PHE A 14 9.36 -23.91 3.28
C PHE A 14 10.72 -23.24 3.55
N LEU A 15 11.62 -23.95 4.24
CA LEU A 15 12.96 -23.45 4.64
C LEU A 15 14.12 -24.16 3.92
N LEU A 16 13.92 -24.65 2.69
CA LEU A 16 14.91 -25.47 1.98
C LEU A 16 14.95 -25.20 0.46
N ALA A 17 15.18 -23.95 0.03
CA ALA A 17 15.35 -23.64 -1.40
C ALA A 17 16.21 -22.42 -1.75
N LEU A 18 17.19 -22.02 -0.93
CA LEU A 18 18.15 -20.97 -1.31
C LEU A 18 19.57 -21.28 -0.81
N ALA A 19 20.08 -22.45 -1.18
CA ALA A 19 21.50 -22.78 -1.06
C ALA A 19 21.98 -23.43 -2.36
N GLY A 20 22.92 -22.75 -3.04
CA GLY A 20 23.80 -23.36 -4.02
C GLY A 20 23.59 -22.90 -5.46
N VAL A 21 24.29 -21.84 -5.87
CA VAL A 21 25.29 -21.89 -6.96
C VAL A 21 26.33 -20.79 -6.68
N MET A 22 27.42 -21.16 -6.02
CA MET A 22 28.68 -20.43 -6.04
C MET A 22 29.64 -21.27 -6.87
N VAL A 23 29.90 -20.86 -8.12
CA VAL A 23 31.00 -21.39 -8.92
C VAL A 23 31.97 -20.24 -9.18
N VAL A 24 33.17 -20.47 -8.63
CA VAL A 24 34.40 -19.69 -8.71
C VAL A 24 34.93 -19.67 -10.13
N LEU A 25 35.35 -18.49 -10.61
CA LEU A 25 36.52 -18.37 -11.50
C LEU A 25 37.33 -17.11 -11.12
N ALA A 26 38.41 -17.34 -10.38
CA ALA A 26 39.55 -16.45 -10.32
C ALA A 26 40.51 -16.81 -11.47
N GLY A 27 41.08 -15.80 -12.15
CA GLY A 27 42.10 -16.05 -13.17
C GLY A 27 42.48 -14.83 -14.03
N CYS A 28 43.41 -14.04 -13.50
CA CYS A 28 44.44 -13.19 -14.13
C CYS A 28 44.30 -12.65 -15.58
N GLY A 29 44.52 -11.32 -15.69
CA GLY A 29 45.56 -10.78 -16.59
C GLY A 29 45.10 -10.00 -17.83
N GLY A 30 45.48 -8.71 -17.88
CA GLY A 30 45.76 -8.01 -19.14
C GLY A 30 44.89 -6.78 -19.47
N PRO A 31 45.40 -5.82 -20.26
CA PRO A 31 45.23 -4.38 -19.96
C PRO A 31 44.20 -3.64 -20.84
N LYS A 32 43.74 -2.50 -20.30
CA LYS A 32 43.17 -1.31 -20.96
C LYS A 32 42.18 -1.58 -22.11
N GLN A 33 40.89 -1.55 -21.78
CA GLN A 33 39.86 -1.15 -22.74
C GLN A 33 39.24 0.18 -22.32
N THR A 34 39.54 1.19 -23.12
CA THR A 34 38.80 2.44 -23.23
C THR A 34 37.34 2.12 -23.54
N THR A 35 36.45 2.19 -22.54
CA THR A 35 35.01 2.17 -22.78
C THR A 35 34.60 3.53 -23.34
N GLN A 36 34.50 3.57 -24.66
CA GLN A 36 33.86 4.62 -25.42
C GLN A 36 32.38 4.71 -24.97
N VAL A 37 32.01 5.86 -24.41
CA VAL A 37 30.62 6.18 -24.05
C VAL A 37 29.83 6.24 -25.35
N LYS A 38 29.14 5.15 -25.69
CA LYS A 38 28.15 5.13 -26.77
C LYS A 38 26.95 5.93 -26.27
N GLN A 39 26.92 7.19 -26.66
CA GLN A 39 25.81 8.12 -26.47
C GLN A 39 24.50 7.44 -26.89
N PRO A 40 23.46 7.44 -26.03
CA PRO A 40 22.14 6.95 -26.39
C PRO A 40 21.62 7.75 -27.60
N PRO A 41 20.92 7.11 -28.56
CA PRO A 41 20.28 7.83 -29.64
C PRO A 41 19.29 8.86 -29.07
N ALA A 42 19.31 10.05 -29.65
CA ALA A 42 18.39 11.14 -29.34
C ALA A 42 16.97 10.60 -29.30
N GLN A 43 16.31 10.78 -28.14
CA GLN A 43 14.87 10.56 -28.06
C GLN A 43 14.19 11.57 -28.98
N GLU A 44 13.53 11.05 -30.01
CA GLU A 44 12.63 11.79 -30.87
C GLU A 44 11.55 12.41 -29.98
N GLN A 45 11.61 13.74 -29.86
CA GLN A 45 10.69 14.54 -29.08
C GLN A 45 9.28 14.38 -29.67
N PRO A 46 8.26 13.98 -28.88
CA PRO A 46 6.89 13.92 -29.36
C PRO A 46 6.46 15.29 -29.86
N LYS A 47 6.07 15.35 -31.14
CA LYS A 47 5.44 16.50 -31.79
C LYS A 47 4.24 16.93 -30.95
N ALA A 48 4.22 18.20 -30.53
CA ALA A 48 3.09 18.79 -29.83
C ALA A 48 1.81 18.62 -30.68
N PRO A 49 0.67 18.23 -30.08
CA PRO A 49 -0.60 18.24 -30.79
C PRO A 49 -0.98 19.67 -31.17
N GLU A 50 -1.26 19.86 -32.46
CA GLU A 50 -1.80 21.09 -33.02
C GLU A 50 -3.06 21.53 -32.26
N THR A 51 -3.04 22.79 -31.83
CA THR A 51 -4.17 23.50 -31.24
C THR A 51 -5.30 23.57 -32.26
N ALA A 52 -6.32 22.73 -32.10
CA ALA A 52 -7.55 22.84 -32.86
C ALA A 52 -8.23 24.17 -32.50
N LYS A 53 -8.27 25.08 -33.48
CA LYS A 53 -9.12 26.28 -33.49
C LYS A 53 -10.57 25.88 -33.18
N THR A 54 -11.06 26.27 -32.02
CA THR A 54 -12.48 26.23 -31.70
C THR A 54 -13.12 27.53 -32.18
N THR A 55 -13.98 27.40 -33.18
CA THR A 55 -14.87 28.45 -33.69
C THR A 55 -15.82 28.91 -32.58
N PRO A 56 -16.11 30.22 -32.44
CA PRO A 56 -17.09 30.73 -31.48
C PRO A 56 -18.49 30.15 -31.74
N PRO A 57 -19.22 29.70 -30.71
CA PRO A 57 -20.65 29.41 -30.87
C PRO A 57 -21.44 30.70 -31.11
N ALA A 58 -22.43 30.58 -31.99
CA ALA A 58 -23.34 31.64 -32.41
C ALA A 58 -24.20 32.20 -31.24
N PRO A 59 -24.76 33.42 -31.38
CA PRO A 59 -25.58 34.06 -30.37
C PRO A 59 -26.83 33.23 -30.06
N VAL A 60 -27.10 33.05 -28.77
CA VAL A 60 -28.31 32.40 -28.26
C VAL A 60 -29.49 33.32 -28.52
N GLU A 61 -30.43 32.85 -29.34
CA GLU A 61 -31.68 33.54 -29.63
C GLU A 61 -32.63 33.38 -28.44
N GLU A 62 -32.94 34.51 -27.80
CA GLU A 62 -33.84 34.64 -26.66
C GLU A 62 -35.28 34.33 -27.09
N THR A 63 -35.75 33.12 -26.78
CA THR A 63 -37.16 32.75 -26.99
C THR A 63 -37.96 32.93 -25.70
N LYS A 64 -38.75 34.01 -25.71
CA LYS A 64 -39.93 34.37 -24.93
C LYS A 64 -40.67 33.20 -24.22
N PRO A 65 -41.16 33.39 -22.97
CA PRO A 65 -41.96 32.38 -22.27
C PRO A 65 -43.43 32.41 -22.71
N PRO A 66 -44.11 31.24 -22.80
CA PRO A 66 -45.55 31.21 -22.69
C PRO A 66 -46.03 30.32 -21.53
N GLN A 67 -46.79 31.00 -20.66
CA GLN A 67 -48.09 30.60 -20.11
C GLN A 67 -48.23 29.35 -19.23
N THR A 68 -48.62 29.67 -18.00
CA THR A 68 -49.44 28.93 -17.04
C THR A 68 -50.63 28.20 -17.68
N GLU A 69 -50.63 26.87 -17.59
CA GLU A 69 -51.85 26.06 -17.55
C GLU A 69 -51.90 25.29 -16.22
N GLU A 70 -53.02 25.44 -15.52
CA GLU A 70 -53.42 24.73 -14.31
C GLU A 70 -54.75 24.01 -14.62
N PRO A 71 -55.22 23.01 -13.85
CA PRO A 71 -54.75 21.64 -13.78
C PRO A 71 -55.79 20.65 -14.33
N GLN A 72 -55.38 19.70 -15.17
CA GLN A 72 -56.26 18.58 -15.55
C GLN A 72 -56.25 17.51 -14.45
N ARG A 73 -57.40 17.39 -13.78
CA ARG A 73 -57.73 16.35 -12.78
C ARG A 73 -57.88 14.99 -13.49
N GLY A 74 -56.75 14.33 -13.73
CA GLY A 74 -56.69 12.96 -14.24
C GLY A 74 -56.89 11.94 -13.12
N THR A 75 -57.81 10.99 -13.34
CA THR A 75 -58.03 9.78 -12.54
C THR A 75 -56.91 8.76 -12.75
N GLY A 76 -55.67 9.16 -12.46
CA GLY A 76 -54.49 8.30 -12.54
C GLY A 76 -54.41 7.36 -11.35
N THR A 77 -54.17 6.07 -11.63
CA THR A 77 -53.76 5.05 -10.68
C THR A 77 -52.64 5.55 -9.77
N PRO A 78 -52.61 5.16 -8.48
CA PRO A 78 -51.54 5.56 -7.57
C PRO A 78 -50.22 4.97 -8.06
N THR A 79 -49.39 5.79 -8.68
CA THR A 79 -47.98 5.50 -8.90
C THR A 79 -47.30 5.60 -7.54
N THR A 80 -47.05 4.44 -6.93
CA THR A 80 -46.16 4.31 -5.78
C THR A 80 -44.85 5.04 -6.11
N PRO A 81 -44.36 5.95 -5.26
CA PRO A 81 -43.08 6.59 -5.50
C PRO A 81 -41.99 5.52 -5.55
N THR A 82 -41.41 5.30 -6.72
CA THR A 82 -40.20 4.50 -6.88
C THR A 82 -39.07 5.24 -6.16
N THR A 83 -38.83 4.89 -4.91
CA THR A 83 -37.66 5.35 -4.17
C THR A 83 -36.42 4.81 -4.87
N THR A 84 -35.71 5.67 -5.60
CA THR A 84 -34.37 5.35 -6.12
C THR A 84 -33.48 5.05 -4.90
N PRO A 85 -32.90 3.83 -4.79
CA PRO A 85 -32.03 3.52 -3.68
C PRO A 85 -30.81 4.45 -3.73
N THR A 86 -30.62 5.26 -2.70
CA THR A 86 -29.42 6.08 -2.53
C THR A 86 -28.21 5.15 -2.48
N ALA A 87 -27.32 5.24 -3.46
CA ALA A 87 -26.10 4.44 -3.49
C ALA A 87 -25.23 4.76 -2.27
N SER A 88 -24.92 3.76 -1.46
CA SER A 88 -23.99 3.91 -0.34
C SER A 88 -22.55 3.92 -0.86
N PRO A 89 -21.68 4.83 -0.41
CA PRO A 89 -20.28 4.86 -0.83
C PRO A 89 -19.52 3.61 -0.38
N PRO A 90 -18.38 3.28 -1.01
CA PRO A 90 -17.52 2.18 -0.58
C PRO A 90 -17.03 2.38 0.87
N GLN A 91 -16.94 1.29 1.61
CA GLN A 91 -16.52 1.30 3.02
C GLN A 91 -15.46 0.23 3.28
N VAL A 92 -14.57 0.51 4.22
CA VAL A 92 -13.64 -0.47 4.77
C VAL A 92 -14.38 -1.38 5.72
N VAL A 93 -14.30 -2.70 5.48
CA VAL A 93 -14.88 -3.74 6.35
C VAL A 93 -13.84 -4.41 7.25
N LYS A 94 -12.58 -4.46 6.80
CA LYS A 94 -11.46 -5.04 7.56
C LYS A 94 -10.15 -4.41 7.12
N VAL A 95 -9.24 -4.19 8.06
CA VAL A 95 -7.84 -3.84 7.76
C VAL A 95 -6.92 -4.79 8.52
N GLU A 96 -5.92 -5.31 7.82
CA GLU A 96 -4.77 -6.00 8.40
C GLU A 96 -3.55 -5.09 8.24
N SER A 97 -2.82 -4.86 9.33
CA SER A 97 -1.62 -4.00 9.34
C SER A 97 -0.37 -4.82 9.62
N PHE A 98 0.73 -4.44 8.98
CA PHE A 98 2.04 -5.02 9.19
C PHE A 98 3.04 -3.89 9.51
N PRO A 99 3.69 -3.90 10.68
CA PRO A 99 3.58 -4.92 11.72
C PRO A 99 2.23 -4.88 12.46
N GLU A 100 1.74 -6.04 12.90
CA GLU A 100 0.41 -6.18 13.54
C GLU A 100 0.34 -5.50 14.91
N ASN A 101 1.48 -5.39 15.60
CA ASN A 101 1.57 -4.74 16.90
C ASN A 101 1.48 -3.20 16.84
N GLY A 102 1.53 -2.62 15.64
CA GLY A 102 1.48 -1.17 15.43
C GLY A 102 2.75 -0.40 15.80
N TYR A 103 3.88 -1.08 16.02
CA TYR A 103 5.17 -0.44 16.32
C TYR A 103 6.13 -0.54 15.14
N VAL A 104 6.64 0.59 14.66
CA VAL A 104 7.59 0.67 13.54
C VAL A 104 8.87 1.33 14.04
N VAL A 105 10.03 0.83 13.67
CA VAL A 105 11.30 1.53 13.98
C VAL A 105 11.46 2.72 13.03
N ALA A 106 11.99 3.84 13.51
CA ALA A 106 12.28 5.00 12.67
C ALA A 106 13.10 4.61 11.41
N GLY A 107 12.68 5.08 10.25
CA GLY A 107 13.18 4.69 8.93
C GLY A 107 12.60 3.38 8.38
N GLY A 108 11.78 2.67 9.17
CA GLY A 108 11.07 1.46 8.77
C GLY A 108 9.84 1.73 7.89
N SER A 109 9.12 0.66 7.57
CA SER A 109 7.94 0.70 6.72
C SER A 109 6.75 0.00 7.39
N ALA A 110 5.54 0.41 7.01
CA ALA A 110 4.29 -0.24 7.40
C ALA A 110 3.45 -0.60 6.17
N ALA A 111 2.74 -1.71 6.21
CA ALA A 111 1.82 -2.14 5.15
C ALA A 111 0.40 -2.32 5.68
N PHE A 112 -0.59 -2.02 4.84
CA PHE A 112 -2.02 -2.11 5.18
C PHE A 112 -2.77 -2.84 4.07
N HIS A 113 -3.46 -3.92 4.43
CA HIS A 113 -4.36 -4.65 3.54
C HIS A 113 -5.81 -4.33 3.92
N ALA A 114 -6.45 -3.47 3.15
CA ALA A 114 -7.82 -3.02 3.41
C ALA A 114 -8.82 -3.76 2.54
N GLN A 115 -9.79 -4.43 3.16
CA GLN A 115 -10.94 -5.01 2.48
C GLN A 115 -12.02 -3.94 2.33
N ILE A 116 -12.35 -3.61 1.08
CA ILE A 116 -13.33 -2.58 0.71
C ILE A 116 -14.56 -3.26 0.14
N LYS A 117 -15.74 -2.86 0.60
CA LYS A 117 -17.04 -3.34 0.10
C LYS A 117 -17.93 -2.15 -0.27
N SER A 118 -18.77 -2.33 -1.29
CA SER A 118 -19.83 -1.39 -1.66
C SER A 118 -21.17 -2.10 -1.82
N THR A 119 -22.28 -1.46 -1.44
CA THR A 119 -23.63 -2.02 -1.68
C THR A 119 -24.13 -1.76 -3.09
N SER A 120 -23.47 -0.83 -3.80
CA SER A 120 -23.83 -0.37 -5.14
C SER A 120 -22.61 -0.44 -6.05
N ALA A 121 -22.83 -0.54 -7.36
CA ALA A 121 -21.73 -0.52 -8.32
C ALA A 121 -21.04 0.85 -8.31
N VAL A 122 -19.71 0.85 -8.23
CA VAL A 122 -18.86 2.04 -8.30
C VAL A 122 -17.72 1.79 -9.28
N SER A 123 -17.31 2.81 -10.03
CA SER A 123 -16.19 2.71 -10.96
C SER A 123 -15.23 3.86 -10.74
N GLY A 124 -13.93 3.56 -10.68
CA GLY A 124 -12.88 4.56 -10.59
C GLY A 124 -12.81 5.29 -9.24
N PHE A 125 -13.39 4.73 -8.17
CA PHE A 125 -13.42 5.39 -6.86
C PHE A 125 -12.02 5.43 -6.25
N ALA A 126 -11.52 6.61 -5.89
CA ALA A 126 -10.20 6.78 -5.28
C ALA A 126 -10.25 6.46 -3.78
N VAL A 127 -9.43 5.51 -3.36
CA VAL A 127 -9.21 5.16 -1.96
C VAL A 127 -7.85 5.68 -1.54
N GLU A 128 -7.84 6.64 -0.63
CA GLU A 128 -6.64 7.27 -0.11
C GLU A 128 -6.20 6.63 1.20
N LEU A 129 -4.90 6.39 1.33
CA LEU A 129 -4.23 6.16 2.60
C LEU A 129 -3.69 7.51 3.07
N LYS A 130 -4.09 7.94 4.28
CA LYS A 130 -3.58 9.16 4.90
C LYS A 130 -2.72 8.84 6.11
N LEU A 131 -1.63 9.58 6.27
CA LEU A 131 -0.79 9.61 7.46
C LEU A 131 -0.85 11.02 8.05
N ASP A 132 -1.37 11.13 9.28
CA ASP A 132 -1.59 12.40 9.97
C ASP A 132 -2.39 13.43 9.15
N GLY A 133 -3.40 12.93 8.43
CA GLY A 133 -4.25 13.74 7.55
C GLY A 133 -3.69 13.99 6.15
N ASN A 134 -2.41 13.70 5.90
CA ASN A 134 -1.79 13.87 4.59
C ASN A 134 -1.91 12.61 3.74
N VAL A 135 -2.32 12.74 2.47
CA VAL A 135 -2.39 11.60 1.55
C VAL A 135 -0.97 11.14 1.20
N VAL A 136 -0.65 9.90 1.54
CA VAL A 136 0.66 9.27 1.27
C VAL A 136 0.59 8.22 0.16
N SER A 137 -0.60 7.67 -0.10
CA SER A 137 -0.84 6.73 -1.19
C SER A 137 -2.31 6.79 -1.62
N SER A 138 -2.59 6.46 -2.87
CA SER A 138 -3.95 6.41 -3.40
C SER A 138 -4.09 5.28 -4.43
N GLN A 139 -5.22 4.58 -4.41
CA GLN A 139 -5.55 3.54 -5.36
C GLN A 139 -6.98 3.72 -5.86
N SER A 140 -7.17 3.58 -7.17
CA SER A 140 -8.50 3.58 -7.77
C SER A 140 -9.09 2.17 -7.73
N VAL A 141 -10.36 2.05 -7.36
CA VAL A 141 -11.09 0.78 -7.31
C VAL A 141 -12.43 0.88 -8.04
N SER A 142 -12.75 -0.16 -8.80
CA SER A 142 -14.08 -0.39 -9.34
C SER A 142 -14.66 -1.64 -8.70
N LEU A 143 -15.89 -1.56 -8.20
CA LEU A 143 -16.61 -2.63 -7.53
C LEU A 143 -18.00 -2.77 -8.15
N THR A 144 -18.44 -3.99 -8.39
CA THR A 144 -19.84 -4.29 -8.65
C THR A 144 -20.63 -4.29 -7.33
N ALA A 145 -21.96 -4.33 -7.42
CA ALA A 145 -22.80 -4.32 -6.22
C ALA A 145 -22.53 -5.57 -5.35
N GLN A 146 -22.34 -5.36 -4.05
CA GLN A 146 -22.02 -6.38 -3.05
C GLN A 146 -20.63 -7.04 -3.20
N GLU A 147 -19.81 -6.59 -4.15
CA GLU A 147 -18.44 -7.08 -4.32
C GLU A 147 -17.52 -6.56 -3.21
N GLN A 148 -16.51 -7.36 -2.89
CA GLN A 148 -15.44 -7.00 -1.98
C GLN A 148 -14.08 -7.14 -2.66
N LYS A 149 -13.19 -6.15 -2.49
CA LYS A 149 -11.79 -6.21 -2.96
C LYS A 149 -10.82 -5.87 -1.85
N THR A 150 -9.62 -6.44 -1.93
CA THR A 150 -8.52 -6.11 -1.03
C THR A 150 -7.56 -5.15 -1.73
N LEU A 151 -7.38 -3.97 -1.16
CA LEU A 151 -6.36 -2.99 -1.55
C LEU A 151 -5.15 -3.14 -0.64
N ARG A 152 -3.95 -2.91 -1.20
CA ARG A 152 -2.69 -3.04 -0.46
C ARG A 152 -1.93 -1.72 -0.52
N PHE A 153 -1.74 -1.10 0.62
CA PHE A 153 -0.98 0.14 0.74
C PHE A 153 0.32 -0.11 1.51
N GLN A 154 1.33 0.70 1.24
CA GLN A 154 2.58 0.71 1.98
C GLN A 154 2.98 2.15 2.28
N VAL A 155 3.49 2.37 3.49
CA VAL A 155 4.15 3.61 3.90
C VAL A 155 5.61 3.26 4.11
N GLU A 156 6.48 3.86 3.32
CA GLU A 156 7.92 3.66 3.42
C GLU A 156 8.56 4.80 4.22
N LYS A 157 9.69 4.51 4.87
CA LYS A 157 10.56 5.51 5.52
C LYS A 157 9.81 6.39 6.53
N LEU A 158 9.20 5.75 7.52
CA LEU A 158 8.59 6.43 8.66
C LEU A 158 9.69 6.95 9.60
N ASP A 159 10.17 8.17 9.36
CA ASP A 159 11.32 8.74 10.08
C ASP A 159 10.95 9.49 11.37
N ALA A 160 9.78 10.15 11.38
CA ALA A 160 9.35 10.91 12.55
C ALA A 160 8.99 9.95 13.69
N ALA A 161 9.65 10.09 14.84
CA ALA A 161 9.31 9.34 16.03
C ALA A 161 7.99 9.83 16.65
N GLY A 162 7.26 8.91 17.30
CA GLY A 162 6.03 9.22 18.01
C GLY A 162 4.81 8.51 17.45
N LYS A 163 3.63 9.00 17.83
CA LYS A 163 2.34 8.41 17.45
C LYS A 163 1.84 9.06 16.16
N HIS A 164 1.57 8.23 15.15
CA HIS A 164 1.00 8.66 13.88
C HIS A 164 -0.39 8.06 13.70
N THR A 165 -1.23 8.81 13.00
CA THR A 165 -2.60 8.43 12.68
C THR A 165 -2.69 7.97 11.24
N VAL A 166 -3.19 6.76 11.02
CA VAL A 166 -3.43 6.19 9.69
C VAL A 166 -4.92 6.17 9.41
N GLU A 167 -5.32 6.63 8.22
CA GLU A 167 -6.71 6.68 7.81
C GLU A 167 -6.90 6.06 6.42
N ILE A 168 -7.94 5.24 6.27
CA ILE A 168 -8.39 4.66 5.00
C ILE A 168 -9.92 4.73 5.00
N LEU A 169 -10.51 5.62 4.20
CA LEU A 169 -11.97 5.89 4.19
C LEU A 169 -12.52 6.14 5.61
N ASN A 170 -13.39 5.25 6.09
CA ASN A 170 -14.02 5.29 7.41
C ASN A 170 -13.20 4.58 8.51
N TRP A 171 -12.06 3.97 8.18
CA TRP A 171 -11.18 3.30 9.13
C TRP A 171 -10.04 4.22 9.56
N LYS A 172 -9.74 4.20 10.87
CA LYS A 172 -8.70 5.02 11.49
C LYS A 172 -8.00 4.20 12.57
N SER A 173 -6.67 4.24 12.59
CA SER A 173 -5.85 3.59 13.62
C SER A 173 -4.59 4.39 13.90
N ALA A 174 -3.89 4.04 14.97
CA ALA A 174 -2.61 4.64 15.30
C ALA A 174 -1.47 3.64 15.12
N ILE A 175 -0.32 4.13 14.65
CA ILE A 175 0.96 3.43 14.70
C ILE A 175 1.93 4.24 15.56
N SER A 176 2.89 3.58 16.20
CA SER A 176 3.92 4.21 17.00
C SER A 176 5.27 3.98 16.35
N VAL A 177 5.93 5.06 15.95
CA VAL A 177 7.29 5.03 15.43
C VAL A 177 8.25 5.20 16.60
N ILE A 178 9.15 4.25 16.78
CA ILE A 178 10.13 4.22 17.87
C ILE A 178 11.53 4.43 17.32
N GLU A 179 12.32 5.26 18.01
CA GLU A 179 13.74 5.34 17.73
C GLU A 179 14.43 4.10 18.29
N PRO A 180 15.38 3.49 17.55
CA PRO A 180 16.19 2.43 18.11
C PRO A 180 16.99 2.99 19.28
N ALA A 181 17.03 2.25 20.40
CA ALA A 181 17.86 2.63 21.52
C ALA A 181 19.31 2.75 21.03
N SER A 182 19.92 3.92 21.25
CA SER A 182 21.36 4.07 21.03
C SER A 182 22.06 3.20 22.06
N SER A 183 22.66 2.10 21.60
CA SER A 183 23.54 1.31 22.46
C SER A 183 24.85 2.09 22.61
N PRO A 184 25.26 2.51 23.82
CA PRO A 184 26.61 3.02 23.97
C PRO A 184 27.55 1.89 23.58
N LEU A 185 28.49 2.16 22.67
CA LEU A 185 29.64 1.30 22.49
C LEU A 185 30.26 1.14 23.88
N ARG A 186 30.15 -0.03 24.49
CA ARG A 186 30.85 -0.30 25.74
C ARG A 186 32.33 -0.35 25.34
N PRO A 187 33.18 0.61 25.78
CA PRO A 187 34.60 0.52 25.54
C PRO A 187 35.10 -0.67 26.37
N GLY A 188 35.15 -1.84 25.73
CA GLY A 188 35.79 -3.02 26.27
C GLY A 188 37.20 -3.06 25.70
N THR A 189 38.20 -2.89 26.56
CA THR A 189 39.51 -3.45 26.25
C THR A 189 39.36 -4.95 26.34
N ILE A 190 39.46 -5.65 25.21
CA ILE A 190 39.61 -7.11 25.24
C ILE A 190 40.92 -7.37 26.00
N PRO A 191 40.89 -8.05 27.16
CA PRO A 191 42.10 -8.38 27.89
C PRO A 191 43.09 -9.08 26.96
N ILE A 192 44.39 -8.79 27.07
CA ILE A 192 45.40 -9.45 26.22
C ILE A 192 45.49 -10.96 26.47
N ASP A 193 45.02 -11.40 27.63
CA ASP A 193 44.88 -12.78 28.06
C ASP A 193 43.50 -13.39 27.73
N ALA A 194 42.62 -12.67 27.03
CA ALA A 194 41.36 -13.23 26.58
C ALA A 194 41.63 -14.34 25.55
N GLN A 195 41.35 -15.58 25.96
CA GLN A 195 41.42 -16.72 25.06
C GLN A 195 40.14 -16.78 24.23
N VAL A 196 40.29 -16.88 22.92
CA VAL A 196 39.18 -17.23 22.03
C VAL A 196 38.93 -18.71 22.24
N ILE A 197 37.89 -19.05 22.99
CA ILE A 197 37.42 -20.44 23.07
C ILE A 197 36.78 -20.76 21.72
N THR A 198 37.52 -21.51 20.89
CA THR A 198 36.96 -22.09 19.67
C THR A 198 36.03 -23.24 20.06
N LYS A 199 35.02 -23.48 19.22
CA LYS A 199 33.89 -24.40 19.48
C LYS A 199 34.29 -25.82 19.91
N ASP A 200 35.53 -26.22 19.63
CA ASP A 200 36.04 -27.56 19.90
C ASP A 200 36.65 -27.72 21.31
N GLU A 201 36.77 -26.64 22.10
CA GLU A 201 37.48 -26.66 23.40
C GLU A 201 36.64 -26.38 24.66
N GLY A 202 35.29 -26.37 24.63
CA GLY A 202 34.58 -26.35 25.92
C GLY A 202 33.08 -26.16 25.96
N ILE A 203 32.34 -27.27 25.96
CA ILE A 203 31.25 -27.50 26.92
C ILE A 203 31.38 -28.95 27.39
N THR A 204 32.28 -29.22 28.33
CA THR A 204 32.30 -30.50 29.08
C THR A 204 31.98 -30.32 30.55
N ASP A 205 31.66 -29.10 30.99
CA ASP A 205 31.19 -28.87 32.35
C ASP A 205 29.69 -29.14 32.44
N THR A 206 29.34 -30.41 32.62
CA THR A 206 28.03 -30.82 33.16
C THR A 206 28.01 -30.52 34.66
N GLY A 207 27.89 -29.25 35.01
CA GLY A 207 27.57 -28.82 36.37
C GLY A 207 26.12 -29.19 36.71
N ILE A 208 25.96 -30.33 37.38
CA ILE A 208 24.76 -30.70 38.16
C ILE A 208 24.99 -30.24 39.60
#